data_AF-A0AAW7IC22-F1
#
_entry.id   AF-A0AAW7IC22-F1
#
_cell.length_a   1.000
_cell.length_b   1.000
_cell.length_c   1.000
_cell.angle_alpha   90.00
_cell.angle_beta   90.00
_cell.angle_gamma   90.00
#
_symmetry.space_group_name_H-M   'P 1'
#
loop_
_entity.id
_entity.type
_entity.pdbx_description
1 polymer ?
#
loop_
_entity_poly.entity_id
_entity_poly.type
_entity_poly.pdbx_seq_one_letter_code
_entity_poly.pdbx_strand_id
1 'polypeptide(L)'
;MKKIILFILLSSLVLNLSPIIVQADKKLNKELMNIVNEFKPSNSLIESPDKPFPTKSIKLYDFNQDGRKEIIVTFEVKAKEQPSSSQYGAMVLKKVNNKWEKIWETRIKGVDLDFSGLADITGDGTKEYLFGVTIGAALGSKLKIFQWNDNSFKNIAEVLYHEIDILNGNQKEGLAVWRWYLAECSLVDVLKWNGDQLVYDKELFSKYYPVIEKFYNDKISKMDAWFYWYCLADAQIKANLFEEASKSIEKGSLLAKKLSMPEGVQNFNKLRDRLEEKKKSL
;
A
#
# COMPACT_ATOMS: atom_id res chain seq x y z
N MET A 1 4.03 53.33 -42.45
CA MET A 1 4.41 52.54 -41.26
C MET A 1 3.95 51.10 -41.47
N LYS A 2 4.90 50.17 -41.64
CA LYS A 2 4.67 48.73 -41.82
C LYS A 2 4.34 48.09 -40.46
N LYS A 3 3.30 47.26 -40.36
CA LYS A 3 3.20 46.23 -39.32
C LYS A 3 2.98 44.89 -40.01
N ILE A 4 4.02 44.07 -39.93
CA ILE A 4 4.09 42.68 -40.39
C ILE A 4 3.29 41.85 -39.38
N ILE A 5 2.30 41.12 -39.86
CA ILE A 5 1.60 40.09 -39.08
C ILE A 5 2.44 38.82 -39.20
N LEU A 6 3.08 38.44 -38.10
CA LEU A 6 3.86 37.20 -38.00
C LEU A 6 2.93 36.08 -37.50
N PHE A 7 2.65 35.12 -38.38
CA PHE A 7 2.00 33.85 -38.06
C PHE A 7 2.94 32.99 -37.20
N ILE A 8 2.50 32.57 -36.02
CA ILE A 8 3.15 31.46 -35.28
C ILE A 8 2.22 30.26 -35.40
N LEU A 9 2.59 29.34 -36.30
CA LEU A 9 2.01 28.02 -36.41
C LEU A 9 2.43 27.22 -35.16
N LEU A 10 1.50 26.95 -34.26
CA LEU A 10 1.73 26.03 -33.14
C LEU A 10 1.61 24.60 -33.70
N SER A 11 2.71 24.03 -34.18
CA SER A 11 2.75 22.61 -34.55
C SER A 11 2.65 21.77 -33.28
N SER A 12 1.51 21.09 -33.09
CA SER A 12 1.34 20.05 -32.10
C SER A 12 2.27 18.88 -32.43
N LEU A 13 3.36 18.76 -31.69
CA LEU A 13 4.24 17.59 -31.70
C LEU A 13 3.47 16.44 -31.03
N VAL A 14 2.68 15.70 -31.80
CA VAL A 14 2.10 14.43 -31.37
C VAL A 14 3.27 13.46 -31.23
N LEU A 15 3.67 13.14 -29.99
CA LEU A 15 4.62 12.07 -29.69
C LEU A 15 4.01 10.74 -30.14
N ASN A 16 4.26 10.36 -31.40
CA ASN A 16 3.99 9.02 -31.91
C ASN A 16 4.92 8.03 -31.18
N LEU A 17 4.42 7.43 -30.10
CA LEU A 17 5.04 6.23 -29.53
C LEU A 17 5.13 5.18 -30.65
N SER A 18 6.35 4.82 -31.02
CA SER A 18 6.63 4.05 -32.24
C SER A 18 6.10 2.60 -32.13
N PRO A 19 5.53 2.02 -33.21
CA PRO A 19 4.99 0.65 -33.22
C PRO A 19 6.01 -0.44 -32.88
N ILE A 20 7.31 -0.14 -33.00
CA ILE A 20 8.42 -1.04 -32.65
C ILE A 20 8.45 -1.35 -31.14
N ILE A 21 8.19 -0.35 -30.29
CA ILE A 21 8.19 -0.51 -28.83
C ILE A 21 7.01 -1.40 -28.40
N VAL A 22 5.84 -1.17 -29.01
CA VAL A 22 4.63 -1.98 -28.76
C VAL A 22 4.83 -3.44 -29.16
N GLN A 23 5.50 -3.70 -30.29
CA GLN A 23 5.76 -5.07 -30.75
C GLN A 23 6.81 -5.79 -29.90
N ALA A 24 7.85 -5.10 -29.44
CA ALA A 24 8.86 -5.64 -28.54
C ALA A 24 8.24 -6.03 -27.18
N ASP A 25 7.40 -5.17 -26.61
CA ASP A 25 6.66 -5.45 -25.38
C ASP A 25 5.71 -6.64 -25.54
N LYS A 26 5.00 -6.73 -26.68
CA LYS A 26 4.11 -7.86 -26.98
C LYS A 26 4.87 -9.18 -27.09
N LYS A 27 6.05 -9.17 -27.72
CA LYS A 27 6.91 -10.35 -27.83
C LYS A 27 7.43 -10.79 -26.45
N LEU A 28 7.97 -9.85 -25.67
CA LEU A 28 8.46 -10.13 -24.32
C LEU A 28 7.36 -10.69 -23.42
N ASN A 29 6.16 -10.10 -23.46
CA ASN A 29 5.01 -10.59 -22.70
C ASN A 29 4.64 -12.03 -23.10
N LYS A 30 4.69 -12.37 -24.40
CA LYS A 30 4.41 -13.74 -24.87
C LYS A 30 5.46 -14.74 -24.36
N GLU A 31 6.74 -14.37 -24.41
CA GLU A 31 7.83 -15.22 -23.91
C GLU A 31 7.73 -15.45 -22.39
N LEU A 32 7.46 -14.38 -21.62
CA LEU A 32 7.22 -14.49 -20.18
C LEU A 32 6.01 -15.38 -19.89
N MET A 33 4.89 -15.19 -20.59
CA MET A 33 3.70 -16.02 -20.40
C MET A 33 3.96 -17.50 -20.69
N ASN A 34 4.77 -17.84 -21.70
CA ASN A 34 5.14 -19.22 -21.97
C ASN A 34 5.89 -19.84 -20.78
N ILE A 35 6.89 -19.13 -20.24
CA ILE A 35 7.63 -19.56 -19.05
C ILE A 35 6.66 -19.73 -17.87
N VAL A 36 5.85 -18.71 -17.59
CA VAL A 36 4.91 -18.71 -16.46
C VAL A 36 3.91 -19.86 -16.54
N ASN A 37 3.42 -20.20 -17.72
CA ASN A 37 2.47 -21.30 -17.92
C ASN A 37 3.05 -22.68 -17.56
N GLU A 38 4.37 -22.85 -17.62
CA GLU A 38 5.04 -24.10 -17.22
C GLU A 38 5.06 -24.29 -15.69
N PHE A 39 5.02 -23.19 -14.91
CA PHE A 39 5.17 -23.23 -13.45
C PHE A 39 3.91 -22.92 -12.66
N LYS A 40 2.90 -22.33 -13.31
CA LYS A 40 1.66 -21.94 -12.63
C LYS A 40 0.97 -23.16 -12.01
N PRO A 41 0.37 -23.04 -10.80
CA PRO A 41 -0.39 -24.14 -10.21
C PRO A 41 -1.52 -24.63 -11.10
N SER A 42 -1.86 -25.92 -11.01
CA SER A 42 -3.05 -26.47 -11.69
C SER A 42 -4.31 -25.71 -11.26
N ASN A 43 -5.22 -25.45 -12.19
CA ASN A 43 -6.45 -24.68 -11.98
C ASN A 43 -6.24 -23.24 -11.48
N SER A 44 -5.05 -22.67 -11.71
CA SER A 44 -4.80 -21.25 -11.45
C SER A 44 -4.98 -20.38 -12.69
N LEU A 45 -5.38 -19.14 -12.46
CA LEU A 45 -5.37 -18.04 -13.42
C LEU A 45 -4.32 -17.03 -12.99
N ILE A 46 -3.62 -16.45 -13.96
CA ILE A 46 -2.71 -15.33 -13.68
C ILE A 46 -3.56 -14.10 -13.40
N GLU A 47 -3.37 -13.50 -12.24
CA GLU A 47 -4.25 -12.46 -11.71
C GLU A 47 -3.47 -11.17 -11.48
N SER A 48 -4.03 -10.04 -11.87
CA SER A 48 -3.38 -8.74 -11.64
C SER A 48 -3.83 -8.17 -10.31
N PRO A 49 -2.92 -7.59 -9.51
CA PRO A 49 -3.34 -6.94 -8.27
C PRO A 49 -4.08 -5.64 -8.56
N ASP A 50 -4.85 -5.16 -7.59
CA ASP A 50 -5.45 -3.82 -7.67
C ASP A 50 -4.41 -2.71 -7.51
N LYS A 51 -3.44 -2.93 -6.61
CA LYS A 51 -2.44 -1.93 -6.21
C LYS A 51 -1.01 -2.47 -6.33
N PRO A 52 -0.04 -1.58 -6.64
CA PRO A 52 -0.21 -0.18 -7.04
C PRO A 52 -0.68 -0.04 -8.51
N PHE A 53 -1.55 0.91 -8.84
CA PHE A 53 -2.05 1.07 -10.22
C PHE A 53 -1.11 1.94 -11.10
N PRO A 54 -0.86 1.56 -12.38
CA PRO A 54 -1.16 0.27 -13.00
C PRO A 54 -0.14 -0.79 -12.60
N THR A 55 -0.60 -1.97 -12.19
CA THR A 55 0.28 -3.11 -11.88
C THR A 55 0.04 -4.26 -12.85
N LYS A 56 1.12 -4.98 -13.15
CA LYS A 56 1.11 -6.19 -13.98
C LYS A 56 1.17 -7.40 -13.07
N SER A 57 0.49 -8.47 -13.47
CA SER A 57 0.57 -9.79 -12.84
C SER A 57 1.95 -10.46 -12.94
N ILE A 58 2.78 -10.00 -13.89
CA ILE A 58 4.17 -10.43 -14.06
C ILE A 58 5.09 -9.24 -13.87
N LYS A 59 6.07 -9.38 -12.98
CA LYS A 59 7.12 -8.38 -12.70
C LYS A 59 8.50 -9.01 -12.81
N LEU A 60 9.48 -8.17 -13.16
CA LEU A 60 10.88 -8.56 -13.27
C LEU A 60 11.72 -7.73 -12.31
N TYR A 61 12.50 -8.39 -11.45
CA TYR A 61 13.41 -7.72 -10.53
C TYR A 61 14.62 -8.61 -10.26
N ASP A 62 15.80 -8.00 -10.10
CA ASP A 62 17.07 -8.69 -9.86
C ASP A 62 17.33 -8.69 -8.35
N PHE A 63 16.85 -9.73 -7.66
CA PHE A 63 16.91 -9.78 -6.20
C PHE A 63 18.30 -10.13 -5.67
N ASN A 64 19.08 -10.90 -6.43
CA ASN A 64 20.43 -11.29 -6.04
C ASN A 64 21.52 -10.40 -6.66
N GLN A 65 21.14 -9.33 -7.37
CA GLN A 65 22.02 -8.35 -8.00
C GLN A 65 23.05 -8.98 -8.95
N ASP A 66 22.67 -10.07 -9.63
CA ASP A 66 23.56 -10.78 -10.57
C ASP A 66 23.45 -10.29 -12.02
N GLY A 67 22.61 -9.27 -12.26
CA GLY A 67 22.31 -8.71 -13.57
C GLY A 67 21.18 -9.44 -14.30
N ARG A 68 20.66 -10.56 -13.79
CA ARG A 68 19.56 -11.31 -14.38
C ARG A 68 18.34 -11.23 -13.47
N LYS A 69 17.25 -10.70 -14.00
CA LYS A 69 16.01 -10.54 -13.25
C LYS A 69 15.29 -11.88 -13.03
N GLU A 70 14.86 -12.11 -11.80
CA GLU A 70 13.82 -13.09 -11.48
C GLU A 70 12.44 -12.61 -11.97
N ILE A 71 11.55 -13.58 -12.19
CA ILE A 71 10.15 -13.35 -12.57
C ILE A 71 9.27 -13.53 -11.34
N ILE A 72 8.52 -12.50 -10.97
CA ILE A 72 7.47 -12.55 -9.95
C ILE A 72 6.14 -12.68 -10.68
N VAL A 73 5.31 -13.61 -10.26
CA VAL A 73 3.99 -13.86 -10.86
C VAL A 73 2.94 -13.97 -9.78
N THR A 74 1.85 -13.23 -9.92
CA THR A 74 0.65 -13.39 -9.09
C THR A 74 -0.42 -14.22 -9.78
N PHE A 75 -1.15 -15.02 -9.00
CA PHE A 75 -2.17 -15.93 -9.50
C PHE A 75 -3.31 -16.12 -8.51
N GLU A 76 -4.47 -16.52 -9.02
CA GLU A 76 -5.63 -16.97 -8.25
C GLU A 76 -5.82 -18.49 -8.48
N VAL A 77 -6.00 -19.25 -7.41
CA VAL A 77 -6.57 -20.59 -7.43
C VAL A 77 -8.02 -20.48 -6.96
N LYS A 78 -8.94 -20.61 -7.91
CA LYS A 78 -10.37 -20.47 -7.64
C LYS A 78 -10.87 -21.53 -6.67
N ALA A 79 -11.71 -21.10 -5.73
CA ALA A 79 -12.45 -22.04 -4.90
C ALA A 79 -13.37 -22.92 -5.76
N LYS A 80 -13.49 -24.20 -5.41
CA LYS A 80 -14.34 -25.16 -6.14
C LYS A 80 -15.83 -24.90 -5.90
N GLU A 81 -16.19 -24.45 -4.70
CA GLU A 81 -17.57 -24.25 -4.26
C GLU A 81 -17.68 -23.01 -3.37
N GLN A 82 -18.71 -22.20 -3.60
CA GLN A 82 -19.07 -21.10 -2.70
C GLN A 82 -19.71 -21.66 -1.43
N PRO A 83 -19.49 -21.06 -0.24
CA PRO A 83 -18.87 -19.76 0.02
C PRO A 83 -17.35 -19.83 0.31
N SER A 84 -16.64 -20.86 -0.17
CA SER A 84 -15.20 -20.96 0.11
C SER A 84 -14.44 -19.84 -0.59
N SER A 85 -13.54 -19.19 0.14
CA SER A 85 -12.63 -18.18 -0.40
C SER A 85 -11.62 -18.79 -1.38
N SER A 86 -11.36 -18.10 -2.49
CA SER A 86 -10.22 -18.40 -3.38
C SER A 86 -8.89 -18.31 -2.62
N GLN A 87 -7.84 -18.87 -3.20
CA GLN A 87 -6.47 -18.63 -2.76
C GLN A 87 -5.77 -17.73 -3.76
N TYR A 88 -5.23 -16.63 -3.28
CA TYR A 88 -4.36 -15.76 -4.06
C TYR A 88 -2.92 -16.07 -3.69
N GLY A 89 -2.06 -16.16 -4.70
CA GLY A 89 -0.67 -16.52 -4.51
C GLY A 89 0.28 -15.70 -5.35
N ALA A 90 1.55 -15.81 -4.98
CA ALA A 90 2.66 -15.30 -5.74
C ALA A 90 3.74 -16.39 -5.84
N MET A 91 4.41 -16.46 -6.98
CA MET A 91 5.57 -17.33 -7.18
C MET A 91 6.73 -16.54 -7.79
N VAL A 92 7.95 -17.01 -7.53
CA VAL A 92 9.16 -16.43 -8.09
C VAL A 92 9.93 -17.49 -8.86
N LEU A 93 10.28 -17.15 -10.10
CA LEU A 93 11.03 -17.99 -11.01
C LEU A 93 12.42 -17.39 -11.22
N LYS A 94 13.44 -18.25 -11.14
CA LYS A 94 14.84 -17.89 -11.35
C LYS A 94 15.43 -18.73 -12.48
N LYS A 95 16.36 -18.16 -13.23
CA LYS A 95 17.08 -18.89 -14.29
C LYS A 95 18.39 -19.47 -13.74
N VAL A 96 18.46 -20.79 -13.63
CA VAL A 96 19.64 -21.54 -13.17
C VAL A 96 20.12 -22.44 -14.31
N ASN A 97 21.39 -22.38 -14.69
CA ASN A 97 21.97 -23.20 -15.78
C ASN A 97 21.13 -23.17 -17.08
N ASN A 98 20.67 -21.98 -17.47
CA ASN A 98 19.79 -21.72 -18.60
C ASN A 98 18.37 -22.31 -18.54
N LYS A 99 17.96 -22.91 -17.42
CA LYS A 99 16.61 -23.40 -17.18
C LYS A 99 15.89 -22.54 -16.16
N TRP A 100 14.58 -22.37 -16.31
CA TRP A 100 13.76 -21.73 -15.29
C TRP A 100 13.44 -22.71 -14.18
N GLU A 101 13.46 -22.23 -12.95
CA GLU A 101 13.10 -22.99 -11.76
C GLU A 101 12.22 -22.12 -10.86
N LYS A 102 11.19 -22.71 -10.25
CA LYS A 102 10.40 -22.04 -9.22
C LYS A 102 11.11 -22.18 -7.87
N ILE A 103 11.62 -21.06 -7.36
CA ILE A 103 12.43 -21.00 -6.14
C ILE A 103 11.62 -20.60 -4.90
N TRP A 104 10.43 -20.06 -5.10
CA TRP A 104 9.55 -19.63 -4.02
C TRP A 104 8.09 -19.54 -4.46
N GLU A 105 7.19 -19.80 -3.52
CA GLU A 105 5.74 -19.61 -3.69
C GLU A 105 5.08 -19.30 -2.34
N THR A 106 4.07 -18.44 -2.34
CA THR A 106 3.17 -18.21 -1.19
C THR A 106 1.71 -18.20 -1.63
N ARG A 107 0.81 -18.45 -0.67
CA ARG A 107 -0.65 -18.38 -0.87
C ARG A 107 -1.35 -17.86 0.37
N ILE A 108 -2.38 -17.05 0.17
CA ILE A 108 -3.27 -16.55 1.23
C ILE A 108 -4.71 -16.78 0.77
N LYS A 109 -5.54 -17.34 1.65
CA LYS A 109 -6.99 -17.41 1.43
C LYS A 109 -7.59 -16.03 1.56
N GLY A 110 -8.41 -15.63 0.60
CA GLY A 110 -9.00 -14.30 0.60
C GLY A 110 -10.08 -14.15 -0.46
N VAL A 111 -10.57 -12.93 -0.57
CA VAL A 111 -11.61 -12.53 -1.53
C VAL A 111 -11.06 -11.77 -2.72
N ASP A 112 -9.86 -11.19 -2.60
CA ASP A 112 -9.22 -10.45 -3.69
C ASP A 112 -7.69 -10.32 -3.55
N LEU A 113 -7.01 -10.08 -4.67
CA LEU A 113 -5.59 -9.74 -4.72
C LEU A 113 -5.41 -8.21 -4.69
N ASP A 114 -5.32 -7.64 -3.50
CA ASP A 114 -5.24 -6.18 -3.36
C ASP A 114 -3.86 -5.62 -3.72
N PHE A 115 -2.75 -6.24 -3.31
CA PHE A 115 -1.42 -5.64 -3.46
C PHE A 115 -0.35 -6.60 -3.96
N SER A 116 0.47 -6.14 -4.90
CA SER A 116 1.75 -6.79 -5.22
C SER A 116 2.73 -5.69 -5.62
N GLY A 117 3.79 -5.49 -4.85
CA GLY A 117 4.71 -4.36 -5.06
C GLY A 117 6.13 -4.69 -4.62
N LEU A 118 7.05 -3.77 -4.94
CA LEU A 118 8.46 -3.85 -4.56
C LEU A 118 8.85 -2.55 -3.89
N ALA A 119 9.41 -2.65 -2.69
CA ALA A 119 9.81 -1.51 -1.88
C ALA A 119 11.07 -1.85 -1.06
N ASP A 120 12.01 -0.92 -0.93
CA ASP A 120 13.20 -1.08 -0.09
C ASP A 120 12.86 -0.71 1.36
N ILE A 121 12.20 -1.64 2.04
CA ILE A 121 11.67 -1.50 3.41
C ILE A 121 12.80 -1.63 4.43
N THR A 122 13.77 -2.50 4.18
CA THR A 122 14.90 -2.73 5.09
C THR A 122 15.99 -1.66 4.96
N GLY A 123 16.12 -1.05 3.78
CA GLY A 123 17.14 -0.04 3.48
C GLY A 123 18.49 -0.64 3.07
N ASP A 124 18.51 -1.90 2.64
CA ASP A 124 19.73 -2.60 2.23
C ASP A 124 20.05 -2.41 0.72
N GLY A 125 19.19 -1.67 0.00
CA GLY A 125 19.30 -1.41 -1.44
C GLY A 125 18.64 -2.48 -2.31
N THR A 126 18.20 -3.60 -1.73
CA THR A 126 17.40 -4.63 -2.39
C THR A 126 15.95 -4.49 -1.97
N LYS A 127 15.04 -4.40 -2.94
CA LYS A 127 13.62 -4.25 -2.63
C LYS A 127 13.05 -5.54 -2.07
N GLU A 128 12.33 -5.43 -0.97
CA GLU A 128 11.43 -6.46 -0.50
C GLU A 128 10.22 -6.62 -1.43
N TYR A 129 9.69 -7.84 -1.47
CA TYR A 129 8.43 -8.14 -2.14
C TYR A 129 7.26 -8.00 -1.17
N LEU A 130 6.31 -7.14 -1.52
CA LEU A 130 5.11 -6.86 -0.75
C LEU A 130 3.92 -7.54 -1.44
N PHE A 131 3.21 -8.42 -0.72
CA PHE A 131 2.08 -9.19 -1.23
C PHE A 131 0.88 -9.07 -0.29
N GLY A 132 -0.21 -8.48 -0.79
CA GLY A 132 -1.42 -8.17 -0.04
C GLY A 132 -2.64 -8.86 -0.60
N VAL A 133 -3.42 -9.49 0.27
CA VAL A 133 -4.66 -10.20 -0.08
C VAL A 133 -5.78 -9.72 0.83
N THR A 134 -6.92 -9.37 0.25
CA THR A 134 -8.12 -8.99 0.99
C THR A 134 -8.68 -10.21 1.71
N ILE A 135 -8.71 -10.19 3.04
CA ILE A 135 -9.16 -11.32 3.87
C ILE A 135 -10.58 -11.13 4.44
N GLY A 136 -11.21 -9.99 4.16
CA GLY A 136 -12.62 -9.72 4.42
C GLY A 136 -12.88 -8.26 4.73
N ALA A 137 -14.11 -7.78 4.50
CA ALA A 137 -14.44 -6.34 4.60
C ALA A 137 -14.10 -5.72 5.98
N ALA A 138 -14.38 -6.43 7.07
CA ALA A 138 -14.10 -5.93 8.42
C ALA A 138 -12.60 -5.96 8.77
N LEU A 139 -11.86 -6.97 8.31
CA LEU A 139 -10.43 -7.14 8.60
C LEU A 139 -9.53 -6.37 7.62
N GLY A 140 -10.04 -6.04 6.44
CA GLY A 140 -9.29 -5.48 5.33
C GLY A 140 -8.42 -6.53 4.64
N SER A 141 -7.23 -6.10 4.28
CA SER A 141 -6.19 -6.87 3.60
C SER A 141 -5.06 -7.21 4.54
N LYS A 142 -4.48 -8.40 4.34
CA LYS A 142 -3.24 -8.82 4.99
C LYS A 142 -2.08 -8.64 4.02
N LEU A 143 -1.17 -7.73 4.36
CA LEU A 143 0.12 -7.58 3.71
C LEU A 143 1.11 -8.57 4.31
N LYS A 144 1.88 -9.24 3.47
CA LYS A 144 3.11 -9.95 3.82
C LYS A 144 4.28 -9.29 3.13
N ILE A 145 5.37 -9.07 3.87
CA ILE A 145 6.62 -8.50 3.36
C ILE A 145 7.67 -9.60 3.36
N PHE A 146 8.31 -9.79 2.21
CA PHE A 146 9.29 -10.83 1.98
C PHE A 146 10.63 -10.23 1.61
N GLN A 147 11.66 -10.56 2.39
CA GLN A 147 13.05 -10.22 2.11
C GLN A 147 13.70 -11.38 1.37
N TRP A 148 14.51 -11.03 0.37
CA TRP A 148 15.33 -12.01 -0.32
C TRP A 148 16.48 -12.46 0.58
N ASN A 149 16.62 -13.77 0.78
CA ASN A 149 17.70 -14.35 1.56
C ASN A 149 18.07 -15.73 0.97
N ASP A 150 19.36 -16.00 0.80
CA ASP A 150 19.90 -17.29 0.37
C ASP A 150 19.17 -17.94 -0.84
N ASN A 151 18.95 -17.17 -1.91
CA ASN A 151 18.24 -17.59 -3.13
C ASN A 151 16.73 -17.92 -2.97
N SER A 152 16.09 -17.47 -1.88
CA SER A 152 14.64 -17.55 -1.72
C SER A 152 14.10 -16.35 -0.95
N PHE A 153 12.82 -16.37 -0.61
CA PHE A 153 12.17 -15.33 0.18
C PHE A 153 11.86 -15.81 1.60
N LYS A 154 12.19 -14.96 2.57
CA LYS A 154 11.77 -15.09 3.97
C LYS A 154 10.71 -14.04 4.28
N ASN A 155 9.60 -14.44 4.91
CA ASN A 155 8.65 -13.48 5.45
C ASN A 155 9.29 -12.77 6.66
N ILE A 156 9.31 -11.43 6.62
CA ILE A 156 9.90 -10.60 7.69
C ILE A 156 8.86 -9.77 8.44
N ALA A 157 7.69 -9.53 7.84
CA ALA A 157 6.61 -8.79 8.48
C ALA A 157 5.25 -9.15 7.88
N GLU A 158 4.21 -8.92 8.70
CA GLU A 158 2.81 -8.94 8.26
C GLU A 158 2.08 -7.73 8.85
N VAL A 159 1.19 -7.10 8.06
CA VAL A 159 0.41 -5.93 8.51
C VAL A 159 -1.00 -6.00 7.97
N LEU A 160 -2.00 -5.67 8.79
CA LEU A 160 -3.38 -5.48 8.35
C LEU A 160 -3.63 -4.04 7.93
N TYR A 161 -4.34 -3.86 6.82
CA TYR A 161 -4.66 -2.54 6.27
C TYR A 161 -5.97 -2.59 5.48
N HIS A 162 -6.67 -1.46 5.41
CA HIS A 162 -7.77 -1.23 4.47
C HIS A 162 -7.29 -0.39 3.29
N GLU A 163 -6.41 0.58 3.55
CA GLU A 163 -5.63 1.28 2.52
C GLU A 163 -4.15 1.35 2.93
N ILE A 164 -3.28 1.40 1.93
CA ILE A 164 -1.83 1.43 2.14
C ILE A 164 -1.14 2.35 1.13
N ASP A 165 -0.21 3.17 1.63
CA ASP A 165 0.73 3.92 0.81
C ASP A 165 2.16 3.53 1.15
N ILE A 166 2.99 3.34 0.11
CA ILE A 166 4.44 3.27 0.27
C ILE A 166 4.98 4.69 0.33
N LEU A 167 5.75 4.99 1.38
CA LEU A 167 6.30 6.31 1.64
C LEU A 167 7.79 6.30 1.36
N ASN A 168 8.25 7.29 0.59
CA ASN A 168 9.67 7.55 0.43
C ASN A 168 10.23 8.09 1.76
N GLY A 169 11.01 7.29 2.47
CA GLY A 169 11.75 7.73 3.64
C GLY A 169 13.21 8.06 3.28
N ASN A 170 13.93 8.69 4.22
CA ASN A 170 15.37 8.82 4.09
C ASN A 170 15.99 7.42 4.25
N GLN A 171 16.71 6.96 3.23
CA GLN A 171 17.44 5.67 3.13
C GLN A 171 16.60 4.39 3.09
N LYS A 172 15.42 4.34 3.71
CA LYS A 172 14.47 3.22 3.60
C LYS A 172 13.05 3.71 3.49
N GLU A 173 12.24 3.00 2.72
CA GLU A 173 10.83 3.26 2.52
C GLU A 173 10.02 2.86 3.77
N GLY A 174 8.90 3.54 3.99
CA GLY A 174 7.96 3.23 5.06
C GLY A 174 6.56 2.96 4.51
N LEU A 175 5.64 2.63 5.41
CA LEU A 175 4.26 2.30 5.05
C LEU A 175 3.29 3.17 5.86
N ALA A 176 2.41 3.91 5.19
CA ALA A 176 1.20 4.41 5.84
C ALA A 176 0.11 3.34 5.72
N VAL A 177 -0.40 2.85 6.84
CA VAL A 177 -1.49 1.88 6.89
C VAL A 177 -2.73 2.51 7.49
N TRP A 178 -3.80 2.54 6.70
CA TRP A 178 -5.11 3.03 7.10
C TRP A 178 -5.96 1.84 7.49
N ARG A 179 -6.37 1.75 8.75
CA ARG A 179 -7.25 0.68 9.24
C ARG A 179 -8.62 1.23 9.54
N TRP A 180 -9.65 0.59 9.00
CA TRP A 180 -11.03 0.98 9.23
C TRP A 180 -11.34 1.05 10.73
N TYR A 181 -12.02 2.12 11.13
CA TYR A 181 -12.50 2.31 12.50
C TYR A 181 -14.02 2.38 12.54
N LEU A 182 -14.61 3.34 11.84
CA LEU A 182 -16.06 3.53 11.81
C LEU A 182 -16.48 4.30 10.58
N ALA A 183 -17.54 3.87 9.90
CA ALA A 183 -18.03 4.47 8.66
C ALA A 183 -16.86 4.65 7.66
N GLU A 184 -16.68 5.85 7.11
CA GLU A 184 -15.56 6.18 6.21
C GLU A 184 -14.33 6.74 6.94
N CYS A 185 -14.16 6.38 8.22
CA CYS A 185 -13.06 6.83 9.07
C CYS A 185 -12.09 5.67 9.33
N SER A 186 -10.79 5.96 9.20
CA SER A 186 -9.72 5.02 9.51
C SER A 186 -8.77 5.57 10.57
N LEU A 187 -8.10 4.70 11.30
CA LEU A 187 -6.93 5.08 12.09
C LEU A 187 -5.67 4.80 11.27
N VAL A 188 -4.77 5.76 11.23
CA VAL A 188 -3.57 5.70 10.40
C VAL A 188 -2.35 5.48 11.29
N ASP A 189 -1.53 4.49 10.95
CA ASP A 189 -0.17 4.37 11.48
C ASP A 189 0.82 4.51 10.33
N VAL A 190 1.96 5.12 10.63
CA VAL A 190 3.09 5.17 9.70
C VAL A 190 4.21 4.34 10.29
N LEU A 191 4.61 3.30 9.55
CA LEU A 191 5.49 2.25 9.99
C LEU A 191 6.82 2.30 9.22
N LYS A 192 7.91 2.01 9.91
CA LYS A 192 9.26 1.86 9.33
C LYS A 192 9.95 0.65 9.94
N TRP A 193 10.80 -0.01 9.16
CA TRP A 193 11.60 -1.12 9.66
C TRP A 193 12.67 -0.62 10.65
N ASN A 194 12.78 -1.23 11.83
CA ASN A 194 13.83 -0.87 12.80
C ASN A 194 15.06 -1.80 12.78
N GLY A 195 15.10 -2.78 11.88
CA GLY A 195 16.11 -3.85 11.84
C GLY A 195 15.57 -5.22 12.21
N ASP A 196 14.42 -5.27 12.90
CA ASP A 196 13.80 -6.52 13.37
C ASP A 196 12.30 -6.59 13.06
N GLN A 197 11.59 -5.47 13.18
CA GLN A 197 10.15 -5.40 12.92
C GLN A 197 9.74 -4.02 12.38
N LEU A 198 8.52 -3.95 11.86
CA LEU A 198 7.87 -2.68 11.55
C LEU A 198 7.41 -2.01 12.84
N VAL A 199 7.85 -0.77 13.06
CA VAL A 199 7.46 0.03 14.22
C VAL A 199 6.95 1.40 13.78
N TYR A 200 6.16 2.04 14.64
CA TYR A 200 5.71 3.40 14.41
C TYR A 200 6.91 4.36 14.24
N ASP A 201 6.88 5.17 13.18
CA ASP A 201 7.90 6.18 12.91
C ASP A 201 7.30 7.59 13.00
N LYS A 202 7.70 8.32 14.03
CA LYS A 202 7.18 9.66 14.32
C LYS A 202 7.52 10.67 13.23
N GLU A 203 8.75 10.66 12.72
CA GLU A 203 9.21 11.65 11.75
C GLU A 203 8.47 11.47 10.43
N LEU A 204 8.38 10.22 9.96
CA LEU A 204 7.67 9.89 8.74
C LEU A 204 6.16 10.12 8.89
N PHE A 205 5.60 9.84 10.07
CA PHE A 205 4.21 10.19 10.38
C PHE A 205 3.96 11.68 10.21
N SER A 206 4.78 12.53 10.83
CA SER A 206 4.63 14.00 10.73
C SER A 206 4.76 14.49 9.28
N LYS A 207 5.63 13.88 8.46
CA LYS A 207 5.74 14.19 7.02
C LYS A 207 4.50 13.80 6.23
N TYR A 208 3.87 12.69 6.59
CA TYR A 208 2.68 12.17 5.90
C TYR A 208 1.36 12.79 6.39
N TYR A 209 1.36 13.39 7.60
CA TYR A 209 0.17 14.01 8.21
C TYR A 209 -0.62 14.95 7.28
N PRO A 210 -0.02 15.81 6.44
CA PRO A 210 -0.78 16.68 5.53
C PRO A 210 -1.76 15.93 4.60
N VAL A 211 -1.43 14.68 4.22
CA VAL A 211 -2.34 13.81 3.44
C VAL A 211 -3.55 13.41 4.28
N ILE A 212 -3.29 13.01 5.53
CA ILE A 212 -4.33 12.62 6.50
C ILE A 212 -5.25 13.81 6.82
N GLU A 213 -4.66 14.97 7.10
CA GLU A 213 -5.38 16.20 7.41
C GLU A 213 -6.29 16.63 6.25
N LYS A 214 -5.76 16.66 5.03
CA LYS A 214 -6.54 16.99 3.85
C LYS A 214 -7.73 16.03 3.70
N PHE A 215 -7.50 14.73 3.83
CA PHE A 215 -8.56 13.72 3.75
C PHE A 215 -9.69 14.01 4.76
N TYR A 216 -9.36 14.27 6.03
CA TYR A 216 -10.39 14.53 7.04
C TYR A 216 -11.06 15.88 6.88
N ASN A 217 -10.34 16.92 6.50
CA ASN A 217 -10.95 18.23 6.19
C ASN A 217 -11.95 18.10 5.02
N ASP A 218 -11.62 17.33 3.99
CA ASP A 218 -12.52 17.03 2.87
C ASP A 218 -13.76 16.23 3.31
N LYS A 219 -13.65 15.36 4.32
CA LYS A 219 -14.81 14.62 4.88
C LYS A 219 -15.67 15.50 5.80
N ILE A 220 -15.05 16.24 6.71
CA ILE A 220 -15.70 17.12 7.69
C ILE A 220 -16.48 18.24 6.98
N SER A 221 -15.93 18.79 5.90
CA SER A 221 -16.63 19.81 5.09
C SER A 221 -17.93 19.30 4.45
N LYS A 222 -18.04 17.99 4.20
CA LYS A 222 -19.25 17.34 3.67
C LYS A 222 -20.20 16.92 4.78
N MET A 223 -19.66 16.46 5.91
CA MET A 223 -20.46 16.02 7.05
C MET A 223 -19.69 16.24 8.36
N ASP A 224 -20.20 17.13 9.21
CA ASP A 224 -19.67 17.43 10.54
C ASP A 224 -20.00 16.33 11.56
N ALA A 225 -19.38 15.16 11.40
CA ALA A 225 -19.61 13.98 12.22
C ALA A 225 -18.51 13.76 13.28
N TRP A 226 -18.91 13.33 14.48
CA TRP A 226 -18.01 13.15 15.63
C TRP A 226 -16.84 12.19 15.33
N PHE A 227 -17.07 11.14 14.54
CA PHE A 227 -16.04 10.14 14.27
C PHE A 227 -14.93 10.65 13.35
N TYR A 228 -15.22 11.60 12.44
CA TYR A 228 -14.15 12.24 11.65
C TYR A 228 -13.24 13.09 12.53
N TRP A 229 -13.81 13.84 13.47
CA TRP A 229 -13.03 14.57 14.47
C TRP A 229 -12.20 13.65 15.37
N TYR A 230 -12.71 12.44 15.66
CA TYR A 230 -11.98 11.44 16.43
C TYR A 230 -10.72 10.96 15.70
N CYS A 231 -10.84 10.53 14.43
CA CYS A 231 -9.67 10.08 13.67
C CYS A 231 -8.69 11.23 13.38
N LEU A 232 -9.20 12.44 13.12
CA LEU A 232 -8.34 13.62 12.94
C LEU A 232 -7.57 13.97 14.22
N ALA A 233 -8.23 13.95 15.38
CA ALA A 233 -7.57 14.16 16.67
C ALA A 233 -6.51 13.08 16.97
N ASP A 234 -6.79 11.81 16.65
CA ASP A 234 -5.80 10.72 16.77
C ASP A 234 -4.54 11.02 15.95
N ALA A 235 -4.72 11.42 14.68
CA ALA A 235 -3.63 11.79 13.80
C ALA A 235 -2.86 13.03 14.29
N GLN A 236 -3.55 14.06 14.77
CA GLN A 236 -2.93 15.27 15.32
C GLN A 236 -2.08 14.96 16.56
N ILE A 237 -2.56 14.11 17.48
CA ILE A 237 -1.75 13.63 18.61
C ILE A 237 -0.49 12.94 18.11
N LYS A 238 -0.62 12.02 17.14
CA LYS A 238 0.52 11.30 16.56
C LYS A 238 1.54 12.26 15.92
N ALA A 239 1.07 13.29 15.21
CA ALA A 239 1.89 14.33 14.59
C ALA A 239 2.45 15.40 15.57
N ASN A 240 2.16 15.32 16.87
CA ASN A 240 2.52 16.32 17.90
C ASN A 240 1.86 17.70 17.72
N LEU A 241 0.69 17.76 17.07
CA LEU A 241 -0.11 18.97 16.89
C LEU A 241 -1.13 19.09 18.04
N PHE A 242 -0.65 19.41 19.24
CA PHE A 242 -1.43 19.24 20.47
C PHE A 242 -2.55 20.26 20.64
N GLU A 243 -2.37 21.49 20.14
CA GLU A 243 -3.42 22.51 20.22
C GLU A 243 -4.57 22.16 19.27
N GLU A 244 -4.24 21.73 18.06
CA GLU A 244 -5.17 21.24 17.05
C GLU A 244 -5.89 19.99 17.55
N ALA A 245 -5.16 19.03 18.12
CA ALA A 245 -5.74 17.84 18.73
C ALA A 245 -6.75 18.21 19.82
N SER A 246 -6.41 19.15 20.71
CA SER A 246 -7.31 19.60 21.77
C SER A 246 -8.61 20.18 21.21
N LYS A 247 -8.53 21.03 20.17
CA LYS A 247 -9.69 21.62 19.49
C LYS A 247 -10.56 20.54 18.83
N SER A 248 -9.94 19.59 18.13
CA SER A 248 -10.65 18.47 17.49
C SER A 248 -11.34 17.56 18.51
N ILE A 249 -10.68 17.26 19.64
CA ILE A 249 -11.27 16.47 20.74
C ILE A 249 -12.49 17.18 21.31
N GLU A 250 -12.40 18.48 21.59
CA GLU A 250 -13.51 19.26 22.14
C GLU A 250 -14.71 19.26 21.19
N LYS A 251 -14.46 19.61 19.92
CA LYS A 251 -15.48 19.65 18.87
C LYS A 251 -16.16 18.29 18.68
N GLY A 252 -15.37 17.23 18.55
CA GLY A 252 -15.87 15.87 18.37
C GLY A 252 -16.64 15.35 19.60
N SER A 253 -16.13 15.61 20.80
CA SER A 253 -16.79 15.23 22.06
C SER A 253 -18.16 15.92 22.23
N LEU A 254 -18.24 17.20 21.88
CA LEU A 254 -19.51 17.94 21.91
C LEU A 254 -20.55 17.36 20.95
N LEU A 255 -20.13 17.01 19.73
CA LEU A 255 -21.00 16.36 18.75
C LEU A 255 -21.48 14.98 19.24
N ALA A 256 -20.57 14.16 19.80
CA ALA A 256 -20.92 12.86 20.36
C ALA A 256 -21.93 12.99 21.53
N LYS A 257 -21.76 13.97 22.42
CA LYS A 257 -22.71 14.26 23.50
C LYS A 257 -24.07 14.68 22.97
N LYS A 258 -24.11 15.59 21.99
CA LYS A 258 -25.35 16.07 21.36
C LYS A 258 -26.16 14.95 20.72
N LEU A 259 -25.46 13.94 20.18
CA LEU A 259 -26.07 12.76 19.57
C LEU A 259 -26.34 11.63 20.57
N SER A 260 -26.10 11.84 21.86
CA SER A 260 -26.25 10.80 22.90
C SER A 260 -25.47 9.52 22.58
N MET A 261 -24.23 9.68 22.11
CA MET A 261 -23.31 8.57 21.75
C MET A 261 -22.32 8.33 22.89
N PRO A 262 -22.65 7.53 23.93
CA PRO A 262 -21.81 7.38 25.12
C PRO A 262 -20.43 6.80 24.80
N GLU A 263 -20.34 5.85 23.86
CA GLU A 263 -19.08 5.26 23.44
C GLU A 263 -18.16 6.30 22.77
N GLY A 264 -18.71 7.14 21.90
CA GLY A 264 -17.97 8.25 21.28
C GLY A 264 -17.40 9.20 22.33
N VAL A 265 -18.19 9.56 23.35
CA VAL A 265 -17.74 10.40 24.47
C VAL A 265 -16.60 9.75 25.25
N GLN A 266 -16.71 8.46 25.56
CA GLN A 266 -15.65 7.71 26.23
C GLN A 266 -14.37 7.64 25.39
N ASN A 267 -14.50 7.45 24.08
CA ASN A 267 -13.35 7.41 23.16
C ASN A 267 -12.62 8.77 23.14
N PHE A 268 -13.34 9.89 23.15
CA PHE A 268 -12.73 11.22 23.27
C PHE A 268 -12.07 11.46 24.64
N ASN A 269 -12.61 10.92 25.73
CA ASN A 269 -11.94 11.00 27.03
C ASN A 269 -10.59 10.28 27.00
N LYS A 270 -10.53 9.07 26.42
CA LYS A 270 -9.25 8.34 26.24
C LYS A 270 -8.27 9.11 25.36
N LEU A 271 -8.73 9.77 24.29
CA LEU A 271 -7.86 10.62 23.47
C LEU A 271 -7.30 11.79 24.25
N ARG A 272 -8.10 12.41 25.13
CA ARG A 272 -7.65 13.49 26.00
C ARG A 272 -6.59 13.02 26.99
N ASP A 273 -6.79 11.86 27.61
CA ASP A 273 -5.80 11.29 28.53
C ASP A 273 -4.48 11.03 27.81
N ARG A 274 -4.54 10.41 26.62
CA ARG A 274 -3.36 10.17 25.77
C ARG A 274 -2.66 11.46 25.31
N LEU A 275 -3.42 12.51 25.00
CA LEU A 275 -2.86 13.83 24.68
C LEU A 275 -2.06 14.40 25.86
N GLU A 276 -2.62 14.33 27.07
CA GLU A 276 -1.95 14.84 28.28
C GLU A 276 -0.71 14.00 28.66
N GLU A 277 -0.77 12.68 28.51
CA GLU A 277 0.41 11.81 28.66
C GLU A 277 1.51 12.17 27.65
N LYS A 278 1.14 12.45 26.40
CA LYS A 278 2.11 12.79 25.35
C LYS A 278 2.73 14.18 25.53
N LYS A 279 1.98 15.15 26.09
CA LYS A 279 2.53 16.46 26.47
C LYS A 279 3.56 16.35 27.59
N LYS A 280 3.39 15.41 28.52
CA LYS A 280 4.31 15.19 29.65
C LYS A 280 5.60 14.45 29.28
N SER A 281 5.64 13.78 28.14
CA SER A 281 6.80 12.99 27.69
C SER A 281 7.73 13.72 26.72
N LEU A 282 7.53 15.03 26.54
CA LEU A 282 8.41 15.94 25.79
C LEU A 282 9.21 16.82 26.76
#